data_AF-A0A947B1A6-F1
#
_entry.id   AF-A0A947B1A6-F1
#
_cell.length_a   1.000
_cell.length_b   1.000
_cell.length_c   1.000
_cell.angle_alpha   90.00
_cell.angle_beta   90.00
_cell.angle_gamma   90.00
#
_symmetry.space_group_name_H-M   'P 1'
#
loop_
_entity.id
_entity.type
_entity.pdbx_description
1 polymer ?
#
loop_
_entity_poly.entity_id
_entity_poly.type
_entity_poly.pdbx_seq_one_letter_code
_entity_poly.pdbx_strand_id
1 'polypeptide(L)'
;MTLAKERVGFMKKIYLNILVIILATFSLTVHAEQKAEKSLDAIVEVRISVPKNARTAERFGTNRVASGVIIDKAGHILTIGFQTIEAKTVKIVGKNQKAVDANVVAYDRNTGFGLLRATSPLQVKPMPFGNSSDVKKGDQALVVSYGSANAVQG
;
A
#
# COMPACT_ATOMS: atom_id res chain seq x y z
N MET A 1 9.79 -57.04 27.28
CA MET A 1 8.64 -56.17 26.89
C MET A 1 8.83 -54.68 27.20
N THR A 2 9.77 -54.28 28.07
CA THR A 2 9.95 -52.88 28.52
C THR A 2 10.59 -51.95 27.48
N LEU A 3 11.60 -52.43 26.73
CA LEU A 3 12.35 -51.61 25.75
C LEU A 3 11.52 -51.15 24.52
N ALA A 4 10.47 -51.90 24.15
CA ALA A 4 9.61 -51.54 23.02
C ALA A 4 8.68 -50.36 23.34
N LYS A 5 8.21 -50.25 24.59
CA LYS A 5 7.33 -49.15 25.05
C LYS A 5 8.06 -47.81 25.10
N GLU A 6 9.33 -47.80 25.52
CA GLU A 6 10.16 -46.59 25.51
C GLU A 6 10.42 -46.06 24.09
N ARG A 7 10.72 -46.95 23.13
CA ARG A 7 10.92 -46.53 21.73
C ARG A 7 9.67 -45.92 21.10
N VAL A 8 8.49 -46.47 21.39
CA VAL A 8 7.21 -45.92 20.89
C VAL A 8 6.94 -44.54 21.50
N GLY A 9 7.18 -44.35 22.80
CA GLY A 9 7.05 -43.05 23.46
C GLY A 9 8.02 -42.00 22.93
N PHE A 10 9.26 -42.41 22.64
CA PHE A 10 10.29 -41.56 22.05
C PHE A 10 9.93 -41.13 20.62
N MET A 11 9.48 -42.05 19.77
CA MET A 11 9.04 -41.71 18.41
C MET A 11 7.80 -40.80 18.41
N LYS A 12 6.82 -41.04 19.30
CA LYS A 12 5.62 -40.20 19.41
C LYS A 12 5.97 -38.75 19.80
N LYS A 13 6.96 -38.54 20.67
CA LYS A 13 7.48 -37.20 20.99
C LYS A 13 8.16 -36.54 19.80
N ILE A 14 8.91 -37.31 19.00
CA ILE A 14 9.53 -36.81 17.76
C ILE A 14 8.46 -36.36 16.76
N TYR A 15 7.45 -37.20 16.50
CA TYR A 15 6.36 -36.85 15.59
C TYR A 15 5.55 -35.65 16.08
N LEU A 16 5.30 -35.55 17.39
CA LEU A 16 4.60 -34.41 17.98
C LEU A 16 5.40 -33.10 17.84
N ASN A 17 6.72 -33.14 18.08
CA ASN A 17 7.58 -31.97 17.92
C ASN A 17 7.66 -31.51 16.45
N ILE A 18 7.77 -32.46 15.51
CA ILE A 18 7.76 -32.15 14.06
C ILE A 18 6.41 -31.51 13.68
N LEU A 19 5.29 -32.03 14.15
CA LEU A 19 3.96 -31.48 13.88
C LEU A 19 3.81 -30.04 14.42
N VAL A 20 4.31 -29.77 15.63
CA VAL A 20 4.29 -28.44 16.24
C VAL A 20 5.15 -27.45 15.45
N ILE A 21 6.33 -27.87 14.98
CA ILE A 21 7.20 -27.03 14.14
C ILE A 21 6.49 -26.71 12.81
N ILE A 22 5.87 -27.70 12.16
CA ILE A 22 5.12 -27.48 10.91
C ILE A 22 3.98 -26.49 11.13
N LEU A 23 3.15 -26.66 12.18
CA LEU A 23 2.07 -25.72 12.51
C LEU A 23 2.57 -24.31 12.84
N ALA A 24 3.69 -24.20 13.57
CA ALA A 24 4.31 -22.92 13.87
C ALA A 24 4.83 -22.22 12.62
N THR A 25 5.47 -22.96 11.70
CA THR A 25 5.94 -22.41 10.42
C THR A 25 4.80 -21.97 9.50
N PHE A 26 3.68 -22.71 9.50
CA PHE A 26 2.47 -22.34 8.75
C PHE A 26 1.81 -21.06 9.29
N SER A 27 1.90 -20.84 10.60
CA SER A 27 1.35 -19.63 11.22
C SER A 27 2.16 -18.38 10.85
N LEU A 28 3.48 -18.47 10.72
CA LEU A 28 4.34 -17.32 10.44
C LEU A 28 4.14 -16.74 9.03
N THR A 29 3.94 -17.59 8.02
CA THR A 29 3.73 -17.15 6.62
C THR A 29 2.43 -16.37 6.46
N VAL A 30 1.34 -16.83 7.08
CA VAL A 30 0.01 -16.18 7.04
C VAL A 30 0.06 -14.76 7.62
N HIS A 31 0.83 -14.53 8.70
CA HIS A 31 0.93 -13.20 9.31
C HIS A 31 1.73 -12.21 8.45
N ALA A 32 2.74 -12.68 7.70
CA ALA A 32 3.54 -11.84 6.83
C ALA A 32 2.73 -11.32 5.63
N GLU A 33 1.97 -12.21 4.99
CA GLU A 33 1.10 -11.90 3.86
C GLU A 33 0.02 -10.88 4.27
N GLN A 34 -0.64 -11.10 5.41
CA GLN A 34 -1.65 -10.18 5.94
C GLN A 34 -1.10 -8.79 6.29
N LYS A 35 0.15 -8.69 6.74
CA LYS A 35 0.81 -7.40 7.03
C LYS A 35 1.12 -6.63 5.74
N ALA A 36 1.53 -7.34 4.69
CA ALA A 36 1.74 -6.75 3.38
C ALA A 36 0.42 -6.22 2.81
N GLU A 37 -0.64 -7.02 2.80
CA GLU A 37 -1.98 -6.62 2.33
C GLU A 37 -2.51 -5.37 3.06
N LYS A 38 -2.42 -5.32 4.40
CA LYS A 38 -2.86 -4.15 5.18
C LYS A 38 -2.06 -2.88 4.88
N SER A 39 -0.84 -3.01 4.37
CA SER A 39 -0.03 -1.85 3.95
C SER A 39 -0.44 -1.37 2.56
N LEU A 40 -0.92 -2.27 1.69
CA LEU A 40 -1.44 -1.90 0.37
C LEU A 40 -2.75 -1.11 0.44
N ASP A 41 -3.51 -1.23 1.53
CA ASP A 41 -4.71 -0.40 1.76
C ASP A 41 -4.38 1.11 1.82
N ALA A 42 -3.12 1.50 2.06
CA ALA A 42 -2.63 2.88 2.02
C ALA A 42 -2.46 3.45 0.61
N ILE A 43 -2.57 2.60 -0.41
CA ILE A 43 -2.53 2.99 -1.82
C ILE A 43 -3.96 3.31 -2.27
N VAL A 44 -4.15 4.52 -2.78
CA VAL A 44 -5.46 5.10 -3.03
C VAL A 44 -5.57 5.65 -4.45
N GLU A 45 -6.78 5.68 -4.97
CA GLU A 45 -7.10 6.43 -6.18
C GLU A 45 -7.26 7.91 -5.82
N VAL A 46 -6.67 8.78 -6.64
CA VAL A 46 -6.79 10.23 -6.54
C VAL A 46 -7.56 10.72 -7.76
N ARG A 47 -8.79 11.20 -7.56
CA ARG A 47 -9.64 11.78 -8.60
C ARG A 47 -9.56 13.28 -8.56
N ILE A 48 -9.23 13.89 -9.68
CA ILE A 48 -9.00 15.33 -9.80
C ILE A 48 -9.92 15.88 -10.88
N SER A 49 -10.64 16.96 -10.55
CA SER A 49 -11.39 17.74 -11.54
C SER A 49 -10.71 19.09 -11.76
N VAL A 50 -10.63 19.51 -13.01
CA VAL A 50 -9.99 20.74 -13.46
C VAL A 50 -11.01 21.55 -14.26
N PRO A 51 -11.08 22.89 -14.10
CA PRO A 51 -11.99 23.73 -14.87
C PRO A 51 -11.78 23.57 -16.38
N LYS A 52 -12.86 23.62 -17.17
CA LYS A 52 -12.80 23.51 -18.64
C LYS A 52 -11.93 24.59 -19.29
N ASN A 53 -11.85 25.77 -18.67
CA ASN A 53 -11.06 26.91 -19.14
C ASN A 53 -9.63 26.94 -18.58
N ALA A 54 -9.21 25.93 -17.82
CA ALA A 54 -7.84 25.85 -17.32
C ALA A 54 -6.85 25.63 -18.46
N ARG A 55 -5.66 26.21 -18.36
CA ARG A 55 -4.65 26.15 -19.43
C ARG A 55 -4.22 24.71 -19.74
N THR A 56 -4.22 23.85 -18.74
CA THR A 56 -3.85 22.44 -18.86
C THR A 56 -4.99 21.51 -19.26
N ALA A 57 -6.23 22.00 -19.33
CA ALA A 57 -7.40 21.17 -19.62
C ALA A 57 -7.39 20.60 -21.05
N GLU A 58 -6.92 21.37 -22.03
CA GLU A 58 -6.84 20.91 -23.44
C GLU A 58 -5.87 19.72 -23.58
N ARG A 59 -4.74 19.75 -22.88
CA ARG A 59 -3.70 18.72 -22.99
C ARG A 59 -3.94 17.49 -22.11
N PHE A 60 -4.48 17.69 -20.91
CA PHE A 60 -4.59 16.62 -19.90
C PHE A 60 -6.04 16.32 -19.47
N GLY A 61 -7.02 16.92 -20.13
CA GLY A 61 -8.43 16.78 -19.80
C GLY A 61 -8.82 17.49 -18.50
N THR A 62 -10.13 17.47 -18.24
CA THR A 62 -10.77 18.07 -17.05
C THR A 62 -11.02 17.07 -15.94
N ASN A 63 -10.91 15.77 -16.22
CA ASN A 63 -10.99 14.70 -15.24
C ASN A 63 -9.69 13.92 -15.32
N ARG A 64 -8.98 13.85 -14.19
CA ARG A 64 -7.68 13.19 -14.10
C ARG A 64 -7.73 12.18 -12.97
N VAL A 65 -7.00 11.09 -13.14
CA VAL A 65 -6.88 10.03 -12.15
C VAL A 65 -5.39 9.74 -11.93
N ALA A 66 -5.02 9.53 -10.67
CA ALA A 66 -3.66 9.20 -10.27
C ALA A 66 -3.65 8.19 -9.12
N SER A 67 -2.50 7.56 -8.90
CA SER A 67 -2.24 6.83 -7.66
C SER A 67 -1.75 7.79 -6.58
N GLY A 68 -2.13 7.54 -5.34
CA GLY A 68 -1.59 8.21 -4.16
C GLY A 68 -1.20 7.20 -3.09
N VAL A 69 -0.29 7.58 -2.19
CA VAL A 69 0.11 6.79 -1.03
C VAL A 69 -0.11 7.62 0.23
N ILE A 70 -0.87 7.12 1.18
CA ILE A 70 -1.06 7.75 2.50
C ILE A 70 0.22 7.54 3.31
N ILE A 71 0.89 8.63 3.68
CA ILE A 71 2.23 8.58 4.30
C ILE A 71 2.24 8.90 5.81
N ASP A 72 1.15 9.43 6.35
CA ASP A 72 1.03 9.67 7.79
C ASP A 72 -0.41 9.67 8.32
N LYS A 73 -0.54 9.77 9.65
CA LYS A 73 -1.83 9.82 10.37
C LYS A 73 -2.53 11.17 10.26
N ALA A 74 -1.84 12.23 9.82
CA ALA A 74 -2.43 13.55 9.59
C ALA A 74 -3.21 13.61 8.27
N GLY A 75 -3.15 12.54 7.47
CA GLY A 75 -3.89 12.40 6.23
C GLY A 75 -3.15 12.98 5.03
N HIS A 76 -1.81 13.03 5.07
CA HIS A 76 -1.02 13.41 3.90
C HIS A 76 -0.91 12.27 2.89
N ILE A 77 -1.03 12.62 1.62
CA ILE A 77 -0.95 11.68 0.49
C ILE A 77 0.13 12.18 -0.47
N LEU A 78 1.12 11.32 -0.74
CA LEU A 78 2.13 11.55 -1.76
C LEU A 78 1.62 11.04 -3.11
N THR A 79 1.77 11.83 -4.16
CA THR A 79 1.36 11.49 -5.54
C THR A 79 2.30 12.13 -6.56
N ILE A 80 2.02 11.96 -7.85
CA ILE A 80 2.72 12.68 -8.93
C ILE A 80 1.97 13.99 -9.20
N GLY A 81 2.65 15.11 -8.95
CA GLY A 81 2.01 16.40 -8.74
C GLY A 81 1.57 17.12 -10.02
N PHE A 82 2.06 16.76 -11.22
CA PHE A 82 1.60 17.44 -12.44
C PHE A 82 0.09 17.28 -12.66
N GLN A 83 -0.51 16.19 -12.14
CA GLN A 83 -1.93 15.92 -12.24
C GLN A 83 -2.78 16.94 -11.46
N THR A 84 -2.21 17.54 -10.41
CA THR A 84 -2.91 18.45 -9.49
C THR A 84 -2.88 19.91 -9.96
N ILE A 85 -2.16 20.22 -11.04
CA ILE A 85 -2.10 21.56 -11.63
C ILE A 85 -3.51 22.02 -12.02
N GLU A 86 -3.91 23.20 -11.52
CA GLU A 86 -5.23 23.81 -11.76
C GLU A 86 -6.41 22.97 -11.24
N ALA A 87 -6.16 22.06 -10.27
CA ALA A 87 -7.22 21.28 -9.64
C ALA A 87 -8.27 22.18 -8.99
N LYS A 88 -9.53 22.00 -9.41
CA LYS A 88 -10.71 22.57 -8.75
C LYS A 88 -11.16 21.72 -7.56
N THR A 89 -11.14 20.39 -7.73
CA THR A 89 -11.49 19.44 -6.66
C THR A 89 -10.54 18.26 -6.70
N VAL A 90 -10.17 17.77 -5.52
CA VAL A 90 -9.40 16.52 -5.37
C VAL A 90 -10.15 15.61 -4.42
N LYS A 91 -10.31 14.34 -4.80
CA LYS A 91 -10.96 13.31 -3.98
C LYS A 91 -10.05 12.09 -3.86
N ILE A 92 -9.93 11.58 -2.65
CA ILE A 92 -9.21 10.36 -2.32
C ILE A 92 -10.21 9.22 -2.19
N VAL A 93 -9.99 8.13 -2.92
CA VAL A 93 -10.84 6.94 -2.89
C VAL A 93 -9.98 5.75 -2.48
N GLY A 94 -10.24 5.25 -1.28
CA GLY A 94 -9.59 4.03 -0.76
C GLY A 94 -10.40 2.77 -1.08
N LYS A 95 -9.98 1.65 -0.50
CA LYS A 95 -10.61 0.33 -0.70
C LYS A 95 -12.11 0.27 -0.38
N ASN A 96 -12.57 1.05 0.59
CA ASN A 96 -13.99 1.14 0.96
C ASN A 96 -14.86 1.91 -0.04
N GLN A 97 -14.29 2.38 -1.16
CA GLN A 97 -14.95 3.15 -2.22
C GLN A 97 -15.58 4.47 -1.75
N LYS A 98 -15.34 4.88 -0.50
CA LYS A 98 -15.80 6.17 0.02
C LYS A 98 -14.81 7.26 -0.41
N ALA A 99 -15.32 8.25 -1.12
CA ALA A 99 -14.54 9.42 -1.49
C ALA A 99 -14.41 10.39 -0.31
N VAL A 100 -13.19 10.87 -0.07
CA VAL A 100 -12.87 11.92 0.90
C VAL A 100 -12.24 13.09 0.16
N ASP A 101 -12.72 14.31 0.41
CA ASP A 101 -12.14 15.49 -0.23
C ASP A 101 -10.72 15.75 0.28
N ALA A 102 -9.88 16.35 -0.57
CA ALA A 102 -8.52 16.71 -0.24
C ALA A 102 -8.13 18.04 -0.84
N ASN A 103 -7.14 18.68 -0.21
CA ASN A 103 -6.51 19.89 -0.69
C ASN A 103 -5.13 19.58 -1.25
N VAL A 104 -4.73 20.33 -2.28
CA VAL A 104 -3.34 20.34 -2.75
C VAL A 104 -2.52 21.16 -1.76
N VAL A 105 -1.49 20.55 -1.17
CA VAL A 105 -0.58 21.21 -0.22
C VAL A 105 0.62 21.79 -0.96
N ALA A 106 1.24 20.98 -1.80
CA ALA A 106 2.42 21.39 -2.57
C ALA A 106 2.55 20.58 -3.87
N TYR A 107 3.25 21.17 -4.83
CA TYR A 107 3.77 20.47 -5.99
C TYR A 107 5.23 20.91 -6.19
N ASP A 108 6.16 19.98 -6.03
CA ASP A 108 7.55 20.20 -6.36
C ASP A 108 7.82 19.76 -7.82
N ARG A 109 8.16 20.73 -8.66
CA ARG A 109 8.44 20.51 -10.09
C ARG A 109 9.76 19.79 -10.34
N ASN A 110 10.73 19.89 -9.43
CA ASN A 110 12.06 19.31 -9.63
C ASN A 110 12.01 17.78 -9.49
N THR A 111 11.34 17.29 -8.46
CA THR A 111 11.13 15.84 -8.24
C THR A 111 9.91 15.30 -8.96
N GLY A 112 8.92 16.15 -9.26
CA GLY A 112 7.63 15.74 -9.80
C GLY A 112 6.60 15.35 -8.74
N PHE A 113 6.95 15.36 -7.44
CA PHE A 113 6.04 14.97 -6.37
C PHE A 113 4.99 16.03 -6.05
N GLY A 114 3.76 15.56 -5.84
CA GLY A 114 2.67 16.33 -5.27
C GLY A 114 2.36 15.84 -3.86
N LEU A 115 2.04 16.77 -2.97
CA LEU A 115 1.54 16.50 -1.63
C LEU A 115 0.09 16.96 -1.52
N LEU A 116 -0.79 16.06 -1.09
CA LEU A 116 -2.19 16.31 -0.81
C LEU A 116 -2.48 16.13 0.68
N ARG A 117 -3.57 16.70 1.16
CA ARG A 117 -4.06 16.46 2.52
C ARG A 117 -5.57 16.23 2.51
N ALA A 118 -5.99 15.07 3.02
CA ALA A 118 -7.40 14.76 3.21
C ALA A 118 -8.06 15.72 4.22
N THR A 119 -9.31 16.08 3.98
CA THR A 119 -10.10 16.95 4.87
C THR A 119 -10.72 16.20 6.05
N SER A 120 -10.75 14.87 5.99
CA SER A 120 -11.23 13.98 7.05
C SER A 120 -10.30 12.79 7.24
N PRO A 121 -10.28 12.15 8.43
CA PRO A 121 -9.49 10.94 8.66
C PRO A 121 -9.84 9.80 7.68
N LEU A 122 -8.81 9.19 7.08
CA LEU A 122 -8.97 8.11 6.10
C LEU A 122 -9.15 6.71 6.73
N GLN A 123 -8.93 6.57 8.04
CA GLN A 123 -9.03 5.29 8.78
C GLN A 123 -8.19 4.14 8.19
N VAL A 124 -7.05 4.48 7.60
CA VAL A 124 -6.09 3.53 7.02
C VAL A 124 -4.75 3.68 7.71
N LYS A 125 -4.04 2.58 7.91
CA LYS A 125 -2.67 2.60 8.42
C LYS A 125 -1.75 3.20 7.34
N PRO A 126 -1.00 4.28 7.61
CA PRO A 126 -0.10 4.85 6.61
C PRO A 126 1.01 3.91 6.19
N MET A 127 1.48 4.07 4.96
CA MET A 127 2.61 3.32 4.45
C MET A 127 3.90 3.77 5.15
N PRO A 128 4.66 2.86 5.79
CA PRO A 128 5.92 3.22 6.39
C PRO A 128 6.95 3.55 5.30
N PHE A 129 7.79 4.55 5.55
CA PHE A 129 8.97 4.79 4.72
C PHE A 129 10.05 3.75 5.00
N GLY A 130 10.66 3.24 3.94
CA GLY A 130 11.94 2.53 4.02
C GLY A 130 13.12 3.49 3.89
N ASN A 131 14.33 2.93 3.93
CA ASN A 131 15.56 3.66 3.60
C ASN A 131 16.04 3.21 2.22
N SER A 132 15.93 4.08 1.22
CA SER A 132 16.33 3.76 -0.16
C SER A 132 17.83 3.50 -0.31
N SER A 133 18.66 3.98 0.63
CA SER A 133 20.12 3.76 0.61
C SER A 133 20.50 2.30 0.88
N ASP A 134 19.59 1.52 1.46
CA ASP A 134 19.82 0.11 1.79
C ASP A 134 19.50 -0.82 0.61
N VAL A 135 18.83 -0.30 -0.44
CA VAL A 135 18.42 -1.07 -1.63
C VAL A 135 19.61 -1.37 -2.52
N LYS A 136 19.72 -2.63 -2.96
CA LYS A 136 20.83 -3.14 -3.78
C LYS A 136 20.35 -3.63 -5.14
N LYS A 137 21.28 -3.69 -6.09
CA LYS A 137 21.02 -4.30 -7.41
C LYS A 137 20.63 -5.77 -7.21
N GLY A 138 19.48 -6.15 -7.77
CA GLY A 138 18.94 -7.50 -7.68
C GLY A 138 17.88 -7.68 -6.58
N ASP A 139 17.66 -6.67 -5.73
CA ASP A 139 16.55 -6.69 -4.78
C ASP A 139 15.21 -6.74 -5.53
N GLN A 140 14.28 -7.53 -5.00
CA GLN A 140 12.93 -7.59 -5.54
C GLN A 140 12.13 -6.35 -5.14
N ALA A 141 11.37 -5.81 -6.09
CA ALA A 141 10.47 -4.70 -5.86
C ALA A 141 9.06 -5.08 -6.32
N LEU A 142 8.06 -4.65 -5.54
CA LEU A 142 6.66 -4.73 -5.93
C LEU A 142 6.19 -3.34 -6.34
N VAL A 143 5.70 -3.21 -7.57
CA VAL A 143 5.09 -1.97 -8.07
C VAL A 143 3.58 -2.10 -7.96
N VAL A 144 2.96 -1.13 -7.30
CA VAL A 144 1.53 -1.17 -6.99
C VAL A 144 0.90 0.17 -7.35
N SER A 145 -0.31 0.12 -7.91
CA SER A 145 -1.13 1.29 -8.24
C SER A 145 -2.53 1.12 -7.66
N TYR A 146 -3.36 2.17 -7.68
CA TYR A 146 -4.77 1.99 -7.32
C TYR A 146 -5.43 0.94 -8.22
N GLY A 147 -6.31 0.11 -7.66
CA GLY A 147 -7.00 -0.96 -8.41
C GLY A 147 -6.17 -2.22 -8.66
N SER A 148 -4.97 -2.34 -8.08
CA SER A 148 -4.04 -3.44 -8.34
C SER A 148 -4.39 -4.79 -7.72
N ALA A 149 -5.56 -4.97 -7.11
CA ALA A 149 -5.99 -6.30 -6.65
C ALA A 149 -5.93 -7.36 -7.76
N ASN A 150 -5.93 -6.93 -9.04
CA ASN A 150 -5.75 -7.77 -10.23
C ASN A 150 -4.55 -7.37 -11.12
N ALA A 151 -3.67 -6.44 -10.70
CA ALA A 151 -2.66 -5.82 -11.57
C ALA A 151 -1.21 -6.12 -11.17
N VAL A 152 -0.96 -7.27 -10.54
CA VAL A 152 0.43 -7.72 -10.29
C VAL A 152 0.92 -8.43 -11.56
N GLN A 153 1.61 -7.70 -12.42
CA GLN A 153 2.55 -8.28 -13.38
C GLN A 153 3.96 -8.03 -12.82
N GLY A 154 4.55 -9.09 -12.29
CA GLY A 154 5.93 -9.17 -11.84
C GLY A 154 6.40 -10.60 -11.95
#